data_AF-A0A6J5FYW5-F1
#
_entry.id   AF-A0A6J5FYW5-F1
#
_cell.length_a   1.000
_cell.length_b   1.000
_cell.length_c   1.000
_cell.angle_alpha   90.00
_cell.angle_beta   90.00
_cell.angle_gamma   90.00
#
_symmetry.space_group_name_H-M   'P 1'
#
loop_
_entity.id
_entity.type
_entity.pdbx_description
1 polymer ?
#
loop_
_entity_poly.entity_id
_entity_poly.type
_entity_poly.pdbx_seq_one_letter_code
_entity_poly.pdbx_strand_id
1 'polypeptide(L)'
;MTDIALARKDACLAMVHAVLTDLIDDDSLIDGALRIADYDADDLEGKITETDAVLLAVAALTKINRAACEWSDVDGNPMDAIRVADFVVDEQMNGYDRAANPHETTSSAAKIQARAAAVIRPMGSPVRPVHH
;
A
#
# COMPACT_ATOMS: atom_id res chain seq x y z
N MET A 1 -3.35 10.77 -15.72
CA MET A 1 -1.94 11.22 -15.69
C MET A 1 -1.46 11.45 -17.12
N THR A 2 -0.64 12.47 -17.39
CA THR A 2 -0.04 12.71 -18.72
C THR A 2 1.25 11.91 -18.90
N ASP A 3 1.70 11.67 -20.13
CA ASP A 3 2.95 10.90 -20.39
C ASP A 3 4.18 11.51 -19.70
N ILE A 4 4.26 12.84 -19.64
CA ILE A 4 5.34 13.56 -18.95
C ILE A 4 5.24 13.38 -17.43
N ALA A 5 4.03 13.37 -16.88
CA ALA A 5 3.82 13.14 -15.46
C ALA A 5 4.18 11.69 -15.06
N LEU A 6 3.82 10.72 -15.90
CA LEU A 6 4.20 9.32 -15.71
C LEU A 6 5.73 9.15 -15.75
N ALA A 7 6.40 9.71 -16.76
CA ALA A 7 7.87 9.63 -16.85
C ALA A 7 8.59 10.24 -15.64
N ARG A 8 8.03 11.30 -15.04
CA ARG A 8 8.56 11.90 -13.80
C ARG A 8 8.35 11.01 -12.59
N LYS A 9 7.17 10.37 -12.49
CA LYS A 9 6.88 9.38 -11.45
C LYS A 9 7.87 8.22 -11.54
N ASP A 10 8.07 7.66 -12.72
CA ASP A 10 8.99 6.53 -12.94
C ASP A 10 10.44 6.90 -12.59
N ALA A 11 10.89 8.10 -12.98
CA ALA A 11 12.22 8.59 -12.64
C ALA A 11 12.40 8.75 -11.12
N CYS A 12 11.36 9.20 -10.42
CA CYS A 12 11.35 9.27 -8.96
C CYS A 12 11.41 7.89 -8.31
N LEU A 13 10.59 6.94 -8.76
CA LEU A 13 10.59 5.58 -8.20
C LEU A 13 11.91 4.86 -8.47
N ALA A 14 12.56 5.12 -9.60
CA ALA A 14 13.91 4.63 -9.87
C ALA A 14 14.93 5.20 -8.87
N MET A 15 14.81 6.48 -8.50
CA MET A 15 15.64 7.11 -7.47
C MET A 15 15.36 6.53 -6.07
N VAL A 16 14.08 6.35 -5.72
CA VAL A 16 13.67 5.67 -4.48
C VAL A 16 14.32 4.29 -4.40
N HIS A 17 14.18 3.48 -5.46
CA HIS A 17 14.77 2.14 -5.52
C HIS A 17 16.29 2.20 -5.30
N ALA A 18 17.00 3.06 -6.04
CA ALA A 18 18.45 3.19 -5.92
C ALA A 18 18.91 3.58 -4.49
N VAL A 19 18.19 4.52 -3.85
CA VAL A 19 18.49 4.94 -2.47
C VAL A 19 18.24 3.79 -1.49
N LEU A 20 17.14 3.07 -1.64
CA LEU A 20 16.79 1.95 -0.77
C LEU A 20 17.81 0.81 -0.90
N THR A 21 18.19 0.43 -2.12
CA THR A 21 19.19 -0.63 -2.38
C THR A 21 20.59 -0.27 -1.86
N ASP A 22 20.95 1.01 -1.80
CA ASP A 22 22.24 1.43 -1.20
C ASP A 22 22.25 1.35 0.33
N LEU A 23 21.07 1.43 0.96
CA LEU A 23 20.92 1.51 2.41
C LEU A 23 20.51 0.19 3.08
N ILE A 24 19.89 -0.73 2.33
CA ILE A 24 19.18 -1.90 2.85
C ILE A 24 19.54 -3.13 2.00
N ASP A 25 19.81 -4.27 2.66
CA ASP A 25 20.11 -5.56 2.02
C ASP A 25 18.93 -6.55 2.17
N ASP A 26 17.70 -6.02 2.14
CA ASP A 26 16.45 -6.76 2.30
C ASP A 26 15.52 -6.39 1.15
N ASP A 27 15.53 -7.23 0.11
CA ASP A 27 14.73 -7.06 -1.09
C ASP A 27 13.22 -6.95 -0.79
N SER A 28 12.74 -7.68 0.23
CA SER A 28 11.31 -7.65 0.59
C SER A 28 10.91 -6.30 1.19
N LEU A 29 11.80 -5.71 1.99
CA LEU A 29 11.61 -4.39 2.57
C LEU A 29 11.71 -3.29 1.51
N ILE A 30 12.63 -3.43 0.56
CA ILE A 30 12.77 -2.52 -0.59
C ILE A 30 11.50 -2.56 -1.44
N ASP A 31 11.02 -3.75 -1.80
CA ASP A 31 9.80 -3.94 -2.60
C ASP A 31 8.55 -3.38 -1.90
N GLY A 32 8.41 -3.66 -0.60
CA GLY A 32 7.31 -3.12 0.20
C GLY A 32 7.34 -1.59 0.24
N ALA A 33 8.53 -0.99 0.44
CA ALA A 33 8.69 0.46 0.50
C ALA A 33 8.41 1.11 -0.86
N LEU A 34 8.88 0.50 -1.95
CA LEU A 34 8.57 0.97 -3.30
C LEU A 34 7.08 0.98 -3.60
N ARG A 35 6.35 -0.03 -3.16
CA ARG A 35 4.90 -0.13 -3.38
C ARG A 35 4.12 0.98 -2.66
N ILE A 36 4.53 1.33 -1.45
CA ILE A 36 3.94 2.47 -0.73
C ILE A 36 4.33 3.79 -1.39
N ALA A 37 5.59 3.93 -1.81
CA ALA A 37 6.05 5.13 -2.51
C ALA A 37 5.35 5.33 -3.86
N ASP A 38 5.09 4.25 -4.59
CA ASP A 38 4.32 4.25 -5.84
C ASP A 38 2.89 4.76 -5.65
N TYR A 39 2.23 4.29 -4.58
CA TYR A 39 0.91 4.75 -4.19
C TYR A 39 0.91 6.24 -3.77
N ASP A 40 1.82 6.65 -2.90
CA ASP A 40 1.92 8.04 -2.45
C ASP A 40 2.32 8.99 -3.60
N ALA A 41 3.06 8.50 -4.60
CA ALA A 41 3.47 9.26 -5.77
C ALA A 41 2.31 9.55 -6.74
N ASP A 42 1.27 8.70 -6.76
CA ASP A 42 0.08 8.95 -7.58
C ASP A 42 -0.66 10.22 -7.14
N ASP A 43 -0.72 10.49 -5.83
CA ASP A 43 -1.35 11.70 -5.27
C ASP A 43 -0.61 13.00 -5.65
N LEU A 44 0.65 12.90 -6.09
CA LEU A 44 1.46 14.04 -6.47
C LEU A 44 1.32 14.42 -7.96
N GLU A 45 0.53 13.67 -8.74
CA GLU A 45 0.17 13.95 -10.15
C GLU A 45 1.37 14.31 -11.07
N GLY A 46 2.56 13.76 -10.82
CA GLY A 46 3.78 14.05 -11.60
C GLY A 46 4.39 15.43 -11.37
N LYS A 47 4.06 16.08 -10.25
CA LYS A 47 4.75 17.29 -9.73
C LYS A 47 5.94 16.96 -8.83
N ILE A 48 6.36 15.69 -8.83
CA ILE A 48 7.42 15.14 -8.01
C ILE A 48 8.80 15.69 -8.41
N THR A 49 9.59 15.99 -7.39
CA THR A 49 11.02 16.35 -7.47
C THR A 49 11.92 15.24 -6.89
N GLU A 50 13.23 15.35 -7.11
CA GLU A 50 14.23 14.42 -6.56
C GLU A 50 14.23 14.40 -5.01
N THR A 51 14.00 15.56 -4.39
CA THR A 51 13.85 15.65 -2.92
C THR A 51 12.60 14.89 -2.45
N ASP A 52 11.53 14.93 -3.22
CA ASP A 52 10.30 14.18 -2.91
C ASP A 52 10.54 12.68 -2.98
N ALA A 53 11.43 12.20 -3.87
CA ALA A 53 11.83 10.79 -3.93
C ALA A 53 12.46 10.31 -2.62
N VAL A 54 13.41 11.07 -2.07
CA VAL A 54 14.04 10.72 -0.78
C VAL A 54 13.02 10.76 0.35
N LEU A 55 12.15 11.76 0.37
CA LEU A 55 11.09 11.85 1.38
C LEU A 55 10.07 10.71 1.26
N LEU A 56 9.72 10.29 0.05
CA LEU A 56 8.86 9.14 -0.21
C LEU A 56 9.48 7.84 0.29
N ALA A 57 10.79 7.62 0.03
CA ALA A 57 11.50 6.45 0.54
C ALA A 57 11.49 6.39 2.08
N VAL A 58 11.79 7.50 2.74
CA VAL A 58 11.78 7.60 4.21
C VAL A 58 10.37 7.43 4.78
N ALA A 59 9.36 8.05 4.16
CA ALA A 59 7.97 7.94 4.57
C ALA A 59 7.46 6.50 4.45
N ALA A 60 7.76 5.82 3.33
CA ALA A 60 7.40 4.43 3.09
C ALA A 60 8.01 3.49 4.13
N LEU A 61 9.33 3.60 4.38
CA LEU A 61 10.01 2.81 5.43
C LEU A 61 9.43 3.08 6.82
N THR A 62 9.09 4.34 7.12
CA THR A 62 8.49 4.70 8.41
C THR A 62 7.11 4.05 8.58
N LYS A 63 6.29 4.05 7.53
CA LYS A 63 4.98 3.39 7.51
C LYS A 63 5.13 1.88 7.70
N ILE A 64 6.09 1.24 7.02
CA ILE A 64 6.37 -0.19 7.20
C ILE A 64 6.85 -0.49 8.60
N ASN A 65 7.82 0.26 9.14
CA ASN A 65 8.34 0.02 10.48
C ASN A 65 7.26 0.16 11.55
N ARG A 66 6.39 1.17 11.42
CA ARG A 66 5.23 1.35 12.31
C ARG A 66 4.30 0.14 12.24
N ALA A 67 3.92 -0.27 11.03
CA ALA A 67 3.02 -1.39 10.84
C ALA A 67 3.66 -2.72 11.29
N ALA A 68 4.94 -2.97 11.02
CA ALA A 68 5.64 -4.16 11.52
C ALA A 68 5.72 -4.23 13.05
N CYS A 69 5.87 -3.09 13.74
CA CYS A 69 5.82 -3.03 15.21
C CYS A 69 4.41 -3.29 15.76
N GLU A 70 3.39 -2.87 15.03
CA GLU A 70 2.00 -2.90 15.46
C GLU A 70 1.27 -4.20 15.06
N TRP A 71 1.81 -4.95 14.10
CA TRP A 71 1.14 -6.06 13.42
C TRP A 71 1.99 -7.32 13.47
N SER A 72 1.38 -8.39 13.94
CA SER A 72 1.91 -9.75 13.88
C SER A 72 1.00 -10.60 13.01
N ASP A 73 1.55 -11.63 12.38
CA ASP A 73 0.74 -12.61 11.66
C ASP A 73 -0.19 -13.39 12.61
N VAL A 74 -1.00 -14.29 12.04
CA VAL A 74 -1.99 -15.08 12.79
C VAL A 74 -1.34 -15.92 13.91
N ASP A 75 -0.06 -16.26 13.75
CA ASP A 75 0.72 -17.09 14.67
C ASP A 75 1.58 -16.25 15.63
N GLY A 76 1.51 -14.92 15.55
CA GLY A 76 2.28 -13.99 16.40
C GLY A 76 3.70 -13.73 15.90
N ASN A 77 4.05 -14.16 14.69
CA ASN A 77 5.33 -13.84 14.07
C ASN A 77 5.30 -12.44 13.44
N PRO A 78 6.48 -11.80 13.26
CA PRO A 78 6.56 -10.59 12.45
C PRO A 78 6.04 -10.85 11.02
N MET A 79 5.14 -9.98 10.54
CA MET A 79 4.66 -10.05 9.16
C MET A 79 5.78 -9.67 8.18
N ASP A 80 5.78 -10.30 6.99
CA ASP A 80 6.71 -9.92 5.94
C ASP A 80 6.42 -8.50 5.41
N ALA A 81 7.45 -7.82 4.93
CA ALA A 81 7.38 -6.42 4.56
C ALA A 81 6.43 -6.13 3.38
N ILE A 82 6.23 -7.08 2.45
CA ILE A 82 5.31 -6.93 1.32
C ILE A 82 3.86 -6.99 1.82
N ARG A 83 3.54 -7.94 2.71
CA ARG A 83 2.22 -7.99 3.36
C ARG A 83 1.94 -6.75 4.21
N VAL A 84 2.96 -6.26 4.91
CA VAL A 84 2.85 -5.01 5.67
C VAL A 84 2.56 -3.84 4.72
N ALA A 85 3.23 -3.77 3.57
CA ALA A 85 3.00 -2.73 2.58
C ALA A 85 1.59 -2.78 1.97
N ASP A 86 1.11 -3.98 1.61
CA ASP A 86 -0.28 -4.16 1.15
C ASP A 86 -1.28 -3.68 2.21
N PHE A 87 -1.03 -3.97 3.49
CA PHE A 87 -1.87 -3.50 4.57
C PHE A 87 -1.86 -1.96 4.69
N VAL A 88 -0.68 -1.35 4.67
CA VAL A 88 -0.52 0.11 4.75
C VAL A 88 -1.26 0.83 3.62
N VAL A 89 -1.18 0.31 2.39
CA VAL A 89 -1.90 0.85 1.23
C VAL A 89 -3.41 0.67 1.41
N ASP A 90 -3.84 -0.50 1.88
CA ASP A 90 -5.26 -0.78 2.14
C ASP A 90 -5.85 0.12 3.23
N GLU A 91 -5.09 0.38 4.31
CA GLU A 91 -5.46 1.32 5.37
C GLU A 91 -5.62 2.75 4.85
N GLN A 92 -4.71 3.21 3.99
CA GLN A 92 -4.82 4.54 3.39
C GLN A 92 -5.99 4.67 2.42
N MET A 93 -6.27 3.63 1.61
CA MET A 93 -7.42 3.63 0.70
C MET A 93 -8.76 3.56 1.43
N ASN A 94 -8.84 2.80 2.53
CA ASN A 94 -10.12 2.51 3.20
C ASN A 94 -10.33 3.27 4.51
N GLY A 95 -9.34 4.02 4.98
CA GLY A 95 -9.43 4.88 6.16
C GLY A 95 -9.60 4.10 7.46
N TYR A 96 -8.76 3.09 7.72
CA TYR A 96 -8.77 2.41 9.02
C TYR A 96 -8.22 3.35 10.11
N ASP A 97 -9.10 4.12 10.73
CA ASP A 97 -8.75 4.97 11.87
C ASP A 97 -8.67 4.14 13.15
N ARG A 98 -7.44 3.80 13.56
CA ARG A 98 -7.15 3.12 14.83
C ARG A 98 -7.59 3.94 16.06
N ALA A 99 -7.73 5.26 15.96
CA ALA A 99 -8.18 6.10 17.07
C ALA A 99 -9.70 5.96 17.33
N ALA A 100 -10.49 5.65 16.29
CA ALA A 100 -11.93 5.46 16.39
C ALA A 100 -12.35 3.98 16.50
N ASN A 101 -11.54 3.04 16.01
CA ASN A 101 -11.83 1.60 16.05
C ASN A 101 -10.63 0.80 16.58
N PRO A 102 -10.56 0.55 17.90
CA PRO A 102 -9.61 -0.41 18.46
C PRO A 102 -9.88 -1.80 17.87
N HIS A 103 -8.85 -2.47 17.36
CA HIS A 103 -9.00 -3.79 16.78
C HIS A 103 -9.52 -4.80 17.82
N GLU A 104 -10.72 -5.34 17.59
CA GLU A 104 -11.07 -6.67 18.09
C GLU A 104 -10.19 -7.68 17.36
N THR A 105 -9.55 -8.55 18.13
CA THR A 105 -8.66 -9.66 17.73
C THR A 105 -9.41 -10.77 17.00
N THR A 106 -10.19 -10.44 15.97
CA THR A 106 -10.74 -11.44 15.05
C THR A 106 -9.86 -11.52 13.82
N SER A 107 -9.01 -12.56 13.84
CA SER A 107 -8.17 -13.11 12.77
C SER A 107 -8.39 -12.46 11.40
N SER A 108 -7.39 -11.68 10.98
CA SER A 108 -7.25 -11.03 9.68
C SER A 108 -7.52 -11.96 8.51
N ALA A 109 -7.29 -13.28 8.67
CA ALA A 109 -7.59 -14.29 7.66
C ALA A 109 -9.08 -14.35 7.29
N ALA A 110 -10.00 -14.20 8.25
CA ALA A 110 -11.44 -14.22 7.96
C ALA A 110 -11.88 -13.00 7.14
N LYS A 111 -11.29 -11.82 7.40
CA LYS A 111 -11.60 -10.59 6.64
C LYS A 111 -10.91 -10.57 5.27
N ILE A 112 -9.67 -11.03 5.16
CA ILE A 112 -8.96 -11.18 3.88
C ILE A 112 -9.67 -12.22 3.00
N GLN A 113 -10.09 -13.34 3.57
CA GLN A 113 -10.84 -14.39 2.85
C GLN A 113 -12.26 -13.94 2.48
N ALA A 114 -12.95 -13.19 3.34
CA ALA A 114 -14.22 -12.56 3.00
C ALA A 114 -14.10 -11.54 1.86
N ARG A 115 -12.97 -10.81 1.80
CA ARG A 115 -12.69 -9.84 0.74
C ARG A 115 -12.30 -10.51 -0.58
N ALA A 116 -11.46 -11.55 -0.53
CA ALA A 116 -11.17 -12.39 -1.70
C ALA A 116 -12.45 -13.03 -2.27
N ALA A 117 -13.36 -13.48 -1.41
CA ALA A 117 -14.66 -14.01 -1.83
C ALA A 117 -15.62 -12.93 -2.39
N ALA A 118 -15.51 -11.68 -1.95
CA ALA A 118 -16.29 -10.56 -2.48
C ALA A 118 -15.81 -10.10 -3.87
N VAL A 119 -14.50 -10.17 -4.13
CA VAL A 119 -13.89 -9.84 -5.43
C VAL A 119 -14.24 -10.88 -6.51
N ILE A 120 -14.53 -12.13 -6.14
CA ILE A 120 -14.89 -13.23 -7.07
C ILE A 120 -16.41 -13.35 -7.26
N ARG A 121 -17.21 -12.31 -6.98
CA ARG A 121 -18.61 -12.32 -7.45
C ARG A 121 -18.67 -11.93 -8.93
N PRO A 122 -19.30 -12.71 -9.81
CA PRO A 122 -19.48 -12.32 -11.20
C PRO A 122 -20.28 -11.02 -11.23
N MET A 123 -19.75 -9.99 -11.90
CA MET A 123 -20.51 -8.79 -12.25
C MET A 123 -21.64 -9.16 -13.22
N GLY A 124 -22.76 -9.66 -12.67
CA GLY A 124 -24.02 -9.73 -13.37
C GLY A 124 -24.66 -8.34 -13.38
N SER A 125 -24.83 -7.76 -14.57
CA SER A 125 -25.43 -6.44 -14.80
C SER A 125 -26.72 -6.18 -13.99
N PRO A 126 -26.93 -4.96 -13.48
CA PRO A 126 -28.22 -4.57 -12.94
C PRO A 126 -29.17 -4.27 -14.11
N VAL A 127 -30.00 -5.25 -14.49
CA VAL A 127 -31.15 -4.98 -15.36
C VAL A 127 -32.17 -4.21 -14.52
N ARG A 128 -32.27 -2.89 -14.74
CA ARG A 128 -33.34 -2.06 -14.19
C ARG A 128 -34.68 -2.48 -14.82
N PRO A 129 -35.77 -2.59 -14.05
CA PRO A 129 -37.10 -2.75 -14.63
C PRO A 129 -37.58 -1.40 -15.18
N VAL A 130 -37.91 -1.38 -16.48
CA VAL A 130 -38.65 -0.29 -17.12
C VAL A 130 -40.13 -0.55 -16.84
N HIS A 131 -40.78 0.38 -16.12
CA HIS A 131 -42.24 0.39 -16.01
C HIS A 131 -42.84 1.04 -17.26
N HIS A 132 -43.76 0.33 -17.91
CA HIS A 132 -44.65 0.82 -18.97
C HIS A 132 -45.95 1.35 -18.38
#